data_AF-A0A7G7YNE1-F1
#
_entry.id   AF-A0A7G7YNE1-F1
#
_cell.length_a   1.000
_cell.length_b   1.000
_cell.length_c   1.000
_cell.angle_alpha   90.00
_cell.angle_beta   90.00
_cell.angle_gamma   90.00
#
_symmetry.space_group_name_H-M   'P 1'
#
loop_
_entity.id
_entity.type
_entity.pdbx_description
1 polymer ?
#
loop_
_entity_poly.entity_id
_entity_poly.type
_entity_poly.pdbx_seq_one_letter_code
_entity_poly.pdbx_strand_id
1 'polypeptide(L)'
;MTDSPSLFRYARTSPVIEDNYGALRRGKENGVFRQPCPLPAENPAVLAALESHGRVPVDGLKNGMAGSQALLSAVSVSLIILGTFLCVFTTRFGGCVAGGVIASIGIVILIVDVWSIRRRQRDVATLSEAWHNGWLRFAPAQVGGVWVSSSTRHGNQRELRDADFRYRYRALVEVHPMDGSEPFYVRTDEFDVDADREGLPYGLKMADGPLDMFEPEFSNGWTVARWVAGIPESATITTDLNVEQIKAVLRAAGIR
;
A
#
# COMPACT_ATOMS: atom_id res chain seq x y z
N MET A 1 21.88 6.29 25.36
CA MET A 1 20.62 6.44 24.60
C MET A 1 20.82 5.65 23.33
N THR A 2 20.26 4.44 23.24
CA THR A 2 20.28 3.68 21.98
C THR A 2 19.26 4.33 21.06
N ASP A 3 19.74 5.01 20.01
CA ASP A 3 18.89 5.53 18.96
C ASP A 3 18.02 4.40 18.42
N SER A 4 16.74 4.70 18.17
CA SER A 4 15.84 3.75 17.52
C SER A 4 16.07 3.80 16.01
N PRO A 5 15.83 2.71 15.27
CA PRO A 5 16.16 2.69 13.86
C PRO A 5 15.27 3.71 13.14
N SER A 6 15.87 4.48 12.22
CA SER A 6 15.10 5.40 11.37
C SER A 6 14.04 4.60 10.61
N LEU A 7 12.77 4.92 10.79
CA LEU A 7 11.68 4.22 10.13
C LEU A 7 11.39 4.87 8.78
N PHE A 8 11.23 4.04 7.75
CA PHE A 8 10.80 4.51 6.45
C PHE A 8 9.33 4.93 6.50
N ARG A 9 9.08 6.25 6.44
CA ARG A 9 7.76 6.85 6.65
C ARG A 9 6.78 6.65 5.50
N TYR A 10 7.29 6.24 4.33
CA TYR A 10 6.50 6.03 3.12
C TYR A 10 6.26 4.55 2.82
N ALA A 11 6.48 3.65 3.80
CA ALA A 11 5.90 2.31 3.75
C ALA A 11 4.37 2.48 3.83
N ARG A 12 3.73 2.54 2.66
CA ARG A 12 2.33 2.98 2.53
C ARG A 12 1.37 1.96 3.13
N THR A 13 0.28 2.45 3.70
CA THR A 13 -0.96 1.70 3.75
C THR A 13 -1.60 1.76 2.37
N SER A 14 -1.99 0.62 1.79
CA SER A 14 -2.59 0.59 0.46
C SER A 14 -4.07 0.22 0.57
N PRO A 15 -4.99 1.00 -0.05
CA PRO A 15 -6.39 0.61 -0.13
C PRO A 15 -6.58 -0.67 -0.96
N VAL A 16 -5.56 -1.05 -1.74
CA VAL A 16 -5.50 -2.29 -2.51
C VAL A 16 -4.43 -3.18 -1.89
N ILE A 17 -4.74 -4.44 -1.66
CA ILE A 17 -3.72 -5.41 -1.26
C ILE A 17 -2.81 -5.63 -2.46
N GLU A 18 -1.53 -5.27 -2.30
CA GLU A 18 -0.53 -5.51 -3.34
C GLU A 18 -0.37 -7.03 -3.56
N ASP A 19 -0.48 -7.40 -4.82
CA ASP A 19 -0.37 -8.77 -5.32
C ASP A 19 0.65 -8.80 -6.48
N ASN A 20 1.92 -8.60 -6.12
CA ASN A 20 3.03 -8.58 -7.06
C ASN A 20 3.11 -9.91 -7.80
N TYR A 21 3.19 -9.81 -9.14
CA TYR A 21 3.12 -10.94 -10.06
C TYR A 21 1.87 -11.83 -9.91
N GLY A 22 0.81 -11.33 -9.28
CA GLY A 22 -0.43 -12.09 -9.05
C GLY A 22 -0.24 -13.34 -8.19
N ALA A 23 0.75 -13.37 -7.29
CA ALA A 23 1.06 -14.52 -6.45
C ALA A 23 -0.10 -14.94 -5.54
N LEU A 24 -0.78 -13.99 -4.90
CA LEU A 24 -1.96 -14.24 -4.07
C LEU A 24 -3.13 -14.75 -4.91
N ARG A 25 -3.42 -14.10 -6.04
CA ARG A 25 -4.49 -14.54 -6.94
C ARG A 25 -4.23 -15.96 -7.46
N ARG A 26 -3.02 -16.24 -7.96
CA ARG A 26 -2.65 -17.58 -8.47
C ARG A 26 -2.68 -18.63 -7.37
N GLY A 27 -2.17 -18.31 -6.17
CA GLY A 27 -2.22 -19.20 -5.01
C GLY A 27 -3.65 -19.57 -4.61
N LYS A 28 -4.57 -18.60 -4.67
CA LYS A 28 -6.00 -18.84 -4.45
C LYS A 28 -6.64 -19.68 -5.53
N GLU A 29 -6.43 -19.34 -6.80
CA GLU A 29 -7.00 -20.03 -7.96
C GLU A 29 -6.56 -21.49 -7.99
N ASN A 30 -5.31 -21.77 -7.62
CA ASN A 30 -4.75 -23.12 -7.54
C ASN A 30 -5.10 -23.84 -6.22
N GLY A 31 -5.82 -23.20 -5.29
CA GLY A 31 -6.19 -23.76 -4.00
C GLY A 31 -5.01 -24.02 -3.05
N VAL A 32 -3.84 -23.46 -3.33
CA VAL A 32 -2.58 -23.67 -2.58
C VAL A 32 -2.74 -23.22 -1.13
N PHE A 33 -3.37 -22.06 -0.92
CA PHE A 33 -3.55 -21.50 0.42
C PHE A 33 -4.54 -22.24 1.30
N ARG A 34 -5.29 -23.24 0.77
CA ARG A 34 -6.18 -24.09 1.59
C ARG A 34 -5.42 -25.14 2.39
N GLN A 35 -4.16 -25.38 2.03
CA GLN A 35 -3.30 -26.36 2.67
C GLN A 35 -2.26 -25.64 3.52
N PRO A 36 -1.81 -26.23 4.64
CA PRO A 36 -0.66 -25.71 5.38
C PRO A 36 0.56 -25.56 4.46
N CYS A 37 1.31 -24.47 4.62
CA CYS A 37 2.52 -24.24 3.86
C CYS A 37 3.55 -25.35 4.16
N PRO A 38 4.09 -26.04 3.13
CA PRO A 38 5.07 -27.11 3.33
C PRO A 38 6.49 -26.56 3.61
N LEU A 39 6.70 -25.26 3.43
CA LEU A 39 7.99 -24.61 3.67
C LEU A 39 8.20 -24.34 5.16
N PRO A 40 9.46 -24.24 5.64
CA PRO A 40 9.76 -23.90 7.02
C PRO A 40 8.96 -22.70 7.50
N ALA A 41 8.44 -22.80 8.72
CA ALA A 41 7.67 -21.75 9.35
C ALA A 41 8.55 -20.51 9.57
N GLU A 42 7.90 -19.34 9.53
CA GLU A 42 8.55 -18.09 9.88
C GLU A 42 9.04 -18.09 11.33
N ASN A 43 10.00 -17.22 11.63
CA ASN A 43 10.50 -17.05 12.99
C ASN A 43 9.34 -16.66 13.95
N PRO A 44 9.07 -17.47 15.00
CA PRO A 44 7.94 -17.24 15.89
C PRO A 44 8.05 -15.91 16.66
N ALA A 45 9.25 -15.37 16.84
CA ALA A 45 9.43 -14.06 17.47
C ALA A 45 8.90 -12.91 16.62
N VAL A 46 9.00 -13.00 15.29
CA VAL A 46 8.46 -12.00 14.36
C VAL A 46 6.93 -12.03 14.39
N LEU A 47 6.35 -13.23 14.32
CA LEU A 47 4.89 -13.42 14.41
C LEU A 47 4.33 -12.89 15.74
N ALA A 48 4.96 -13.26 16.86
CA ALA A 48 4.55 -12.77 18.19
C ALA A 48 4.69 -11.24 18.32
N ALA A 49 5.74 -10.66 17.73
CA ALA A 49 5.94 -9.21 17.73
C ALA A 49 4.82 -8.49 16.95
N LEU A 50 4.42 -9.02 15.79
CA LEU A 50 3.33 -8.49 14.98
C LEU A 50 1.98 -8.56 15.70
N GLU A 51 1.67 -9.70 16.32
CA GLU A 51 0.40 -9.96 17.00
C GLU A 51 0.25 -9.18 18.31
N SER A 52 1.37 -8.87 18.98
CA SER A 52 1.34 -8.15 20.26
C SER A 52 0.88 -6.69 20.16
N HIS A 53 0.92 -6.09 18.96
CA HIS A 53 0.62 -4.66 18.74
C HIS A 53 -0.51 -4.42 17.72
N GLY A 54 -1.24 -5.45 17.31
CA GLY A 54 -2.32 -5.31 16.34
C GLY A 54 -2.77 -6.64 15.72
N ARG A 55 -3.80 -6.57 14.88
CA ARG A 55 -4.28 -7.69 14.09
C ARG A 55 -3.49 -7.80 12.79
N VAL A 56 -3.04 -9.00 12.48
CA VAL A 56 -2.41 -9.38 11.21
C VAL A 56 -3.33 -10.32 10.43
N PRO A 57 -3.22 -10.38 9.08
CA PRO A 57 -2.28 -9.66 8.22
C PRO A 57 -2.70 -8.23 7.83
N VAL A 58 -3.87 -7.73 8.26
CA VAL A 58 -4.33 -6.37 7.94
C VAL A 58 -5.07 -5.76 9.14
N ASP A 59 -4.48 -4.75 9.77
CA ASP A 59 -5.03 -4.09 10.96
C ASP A 59 -6.08 -3.01 10.61
N GLY A 60 -6.06 -2.51 9.36
CA GLY A 60 -6.95 -1.45 8.85
C GLY A 60 -8.44 -1.83 8.73
N LEU A 61 -8.83 -3.00 9.22
CA LEU A 61 -10.15 -3.59 9.03
C LEU A 61 -10.99 -3.56 10.31
N LYS A 62 -11.44 -2.38 10.74
CA LYS A 62 -12.54 -2.36 11.72
C LYS A 62 -13.87 -2.83 11.11
N ASN A 63 -14.07 -2.75 9.78
CA ASN A 63 -15.32 -3.17 9.10
C ASN A 63 -15.20 -3.54 7.59
N GLY A 64 -14.00 -3.76 7.05
CA GLY A 64 -13.84 -4.08 5.61
C GLY A 64 -13.88 -2.90 4.65
N MET A 65 -13.93 -1.66 5.15
CA MET A 65 -13.81 -0.42 4.36
C MET A 65 -12.52 0.33 4.73
N ALA A 66 -11.80 0.84 3.73
CA ALA A 66 -10.80 1.89 3.92
C ALA A 66 -11.49 3.17 4.41
N GLY A 67 -10.78 4.02 5.17
CA GLY A 67 -11.30 5.34 5.54
C GLY A 67 -11.69 6.20 4.32
N SER A 68 -10.94 6.08 3.21
CA SER A 68 -11.26 6.74 1.94
C SER A 68 -12.55 6.21 1.28
N GLN A 69 -12.83 4.91 1.40
CA GLN A 69 -14.08 4.29 0.90
C GLN A 69 -15.29 4.72 1.74
N ALA A 70 -15.12 4.86 3.07
CA ALA A 70 -16.18 5.41 3.92
C ALA A 70 -16.53 6.87 3.56
N LEU A 71 -15.54 7.69 3.21
CA LEU A 71 -15.77 9.07 2.78
C LEU A 71 -16.44 9.13 1.39
N LEU A 72 -15.97 8.31 0.44
CA LEU A 72 -16.54 8.24 -0.91
C LEU A 72 -17.98 7.76 -0.90
N SER A 73 -18.31 6.73 -0.11
CA SER A 73 -19.69 6.27 0.05
C SER A 73 -20.59 7.37 0.62
N ALA A 74 -20.14 8.11 1.64
CA ALA A 74 -20.90 9.23 2.20
C ALA A 74 -21.18 10.33 1.16
N VAL A 75 -20.16 10.75 0.40
CA VAL A 75 -20.31 11.75 -0.68
C VAL A 75 -21.27 11.26 -1.76
N SER A 76 -21.16 9.99 -2.14
CA SER A 76 -22.02 9.39 -3.17
C SER A 76 -23.49 9.38 -2.76
N VAL A 77 -23.78 9.01 -1.51
CA VAL A 77 -25.15 9.04 -0.97
C VAL A 77 -25.68 10.48 -0.92
N SER A 78 -24.86 11.45 -0.51
CA SER A 78 -25.26 12.86 -0.53
C SER A 78 -25.61 13.36 -1.93
N LEU A 79 -24.84 12.99 -2.96
CA LEU A 79 -25.14 13.34 -4.36
C LEU A 79 -26.45 12.72 -4.84
N ILE A 80 -26.72 11.46 -4.48
CA ILE A 80 -27.97 10.78 -4.85
C ILE A 80 -29.17 11.49 -4.19
N ILE A 81 -29.08 11.80 -2.90
CA ILE A 81 -30.14 12.50 -2.17
C ILE A 81 -30.38 13.89 -2.78
N LEU A 82 -29.31 14.65 -3.03
CA LEU A 82 -29.40 15.99 -3.62
C LEU A 82 -29.99 15.96 -5.03
N GLY A 83 -29.52 15.05 -5.88
CA GLY A 83 -30.03 14.89 -7.24
C GLY A 83 -31.51 14.48 -7.27
N THR A 84 -31.90 13.56 -6.38
CA THR A 84 -33.30 13.13 -6.23
C THR A 84 -34.18 14.27 -5.71
N PHE A 85 -33.69 15.03 -4.73
CA PHE A 85 -34.39 16.20 -4.21
C PHE A 85 -34.62 17.26 -5.29
N LEU A 86 -33.61 17.55 -6.11
CA LEU A 86 -33.75 18.49 -7.22
C LEU A 86 -34.78 18.00 -8.25
N CYS A 87 -34.79 16.70 -8.60
CA CYS A 87 -35.79 16.13 -9.49
C CYS A 87 -37.23 16.20 -8.96
N VAL A 88 -37.42 16.03 -7.65
CA VAL A 88 -38.76 15.95 -7.04
C VAL A 88 -39.31 17.34 -6.70
N PHE A 89 -38.45 18.25 -6.21
CA PHE A 89 -38.90 19.52 -5.62
C PHE A 89 -38.68 20.74 -6.52
N THR A 90 -37.94 20.63 -7.62
CA THR A 90 -37.84 21.73 -8.58
C THR A 90 -38.86 21.53 -9.71
N THR A 91 -39.85 22.41 -9.79
CA THR A 91 -40.90 22.39 -10.84
C THR A 91 -40.38 22.85 -12.21
N ARG A 92 -39.10 23.20 -12.32
CA ARG A 92 -38.47 23.66 -13.57
C ARG A 92 -37.79 22.48 -14.26
N PHE A 93 -38.07 22.31 -15.55
CA PHE A 93 -37.49 21.25 -16.38
C PHE A 93 -35.97 21.15 -16.29
N GLY A 94 -35.27 22.30 -16.20
CA GLY A 94 -33.81 22.34 -16.03
C GLY A 94 -33.30 21.78 -14.69
N GLY A 95 -34.09 21.89 -13.61
CA GLY A 95 -33.73 21.34 -12.31
C GLY A 95 -33.88 19.82 -12.25
N CYS A 96 -34.87 19.25 -12.96
CA CYS A 96 -34.98 17.81 -13.14
C CYS A 96 -33.82 17.22 -13.96
N VAL A 97 -33.40 17.89 -15.03
CA VAL A 97 -32.25 17.43 -15.83
C VAL A 97 -30.96 17.50 -15.01
N ALA A 98 -30.71 18.61 -14.33
CA ALA A 98 -29.54 18.77 -13.47
C ALA A 98 -29.53 17.75 -12.31
N GLY A 99 -30.68 17.55 -11.65
CA GLY A 99 -30.85 16.56 -10.58
C GLY A 99 -30.59 15.13 -11.06
N GLY A 100 -31.09 14.78 -12.25
CA GLY A 100 -30.86 13.47 -12.86
C GLY A 100 -29.38 13.21 -13.15
N VAL A 101 -28.66 14.20 -13.69
CA VAL A 101 -27.21 14.11 -13.91
C VAL A 101 -26.47 13.92 -12.59
N ILE A 102 -26.75 14.74 -11.58
CA ILE A 102 -26.11 14.64 -10.25
C ILE A 102 -26.36 13.26 -9.61
N ALA A 103 -27.61 12.78 -9.62
CA ALA A 103 -27.96 11.47 -9.09
C ALA A 103 -27.24 10.33 -9.84
N SER A 104 -27.16 10.42 -11.17
CA SER A 104 -26.46 9.42 -11.99
C SER A 104 -24.96 9.33 -11.65
N ILE A 105 -24.30 10.47 -11.43
CA ILE A 105 -22.89 10.53 -11.01
C ILE A 105 -22.74 9.85 -9.64
N GLY A 106 -23.61 10.18 -8.68
CA GLY A 106 -23.61 9.55 -7.36
C GLY A 106 -23.79 8.03 -7.41
N ILE A 107 -24.68 7.53 -8.29
CA ILE A 107 -24.88 6.09 -8.50
C ILE A 107 -23.62 5.43 -9.09
N VAL A 108 -23.00 6.03 -10.10
CA VAL A 108 -21.78 5.48 -10.72
C VAL A 108 -20.65 5.38 -9.68
N ILE A 109 -20.43 6.43 -8.89
CA ILE A 109 -19.40 6.42 -7.83
C ILE A 109 -19.71 5.32 -6.80
N LEU A 110 -20.99 5.21 -6.37
CA LEU A 110 -21.40 4.18 -5.42
C LEU A 110 -21.18 2.75 -5.95
N ILE A 111 -21.47 2.49 -7.22
CA ILE A 111 -21.24 1.18 -7.84
C ILE A 111 -19.75 0.82 -7.84
N VAL A 112 -18.90 1.78 -8.22
CA VAL A 112 -17.44 1.59 -8.22
C VAL A 112 -16.92 1.35 -6.81
N ASP A 113 -17.41 2.09 -5.83
CA ASP A 113 -17.01 1.95 -4.43
C ASP A 113 -17.43 0.59 -3.84
N VAL A 114 -18.67 0.17 -4.06
CA VAL A 114 -19.15 -1.17 -3.64
C VAL A 114 -18.33 -2.28 -4.31
N TRP A 115 -18.00 -2.14 -5.60
CA TRP A 115 -17.17 -3.11 -6.30
C TRP A 115 -15.75 -3.17 -5.72
N SER A 116 -15.17 -2.01 -5.41
CA SER A 116 -13.87 -1.87 -4.75
C SER A 116 -13.85 -2.53 -3.37
N ILE A 117 -14.86 -2.27 -2.53
CA ILE A 117 -15.01 -2.89 -1.22
C ILE A 117 -15.13 -4.40 -1.34
N ARG A 118 -15.97 -4.91 -2.25
CA ARG A 118 -16.13 -6.36 -2.47
C ARG A 118 -14.84 -7.02 -2.94
N ARG A 119 -14.10 -6.38 -3.84
CA ARG A 119 -12.79 -6.88 -4.29
C ARG A 119 -11.82 -6.95 -3.12
N ARG A 120 -11.69 -5.86 -2.35
CA ARG A 120 -10.82 -5.81 -1.18
C ARG A 120 -11.19 -6.88 -0.15
N GLN A 121 -12.47 -7.07 0.14
CA GLN A 121 -12.93 -8.13 1.06
C GLN A 121 -12.46 -9.52 0.61
N ARG A 122 -12.51 -9.82 -0.69
CA ARG A 122 -12.01 -11.09 -1.24
C ARG A 122 -10.51 -11.22 -1.11
N ASP A 123 -9.78 -10.13 -1.34
CA ASP A 123 -8.31 -10.12 -1.24
C ASP A 123 -7.87 -10.28 0.22
N VAL A 124 -8.56 -9.62 1.16
CA VAL A 124 -8.36 -9.79 2.61
C VAL A 124 -8.67 -11.21 3.05
N ALA A 125 -9.76 -11.81 2.57
CA ALA A 125 -10.06 -13.21 2.88
C ALA A 125 -8.95 -14.15 2.39
N THR A 126 -8.40 -13.85 1.21
CA THR A 126 -7.27 -14.62 0.62
C THR A 126 -5.99 -14.44 1.43
N LEU A 127 -5.67 -13.21 1.84
CA LEU A 127 -4.54 -12.94 2.73
C LEU A 127 -4.72 -13.64 4.08
N SER A 128 -5.93 -13.59 4.64
CA SER A 128 -6.25 -14.26 5.90
C SER A 128 -6.05 -15.76 5.77
N GLU A 129 -6.58 -16.39 4.72
CA GLU A 129 -6.38 -17.81 4.44
C GLU A 129 -4.88 -18.15 4.29
N ALA A 130 -4.14 -17.36 3.51
CA ALA A 130 -2.69 -17.51 3.36
C ALA A 130 -1.94 -17.34 4.69
N TRP A 131 -2.33 -16.36 5.52
CA TRP A 131 -1.75 -16.13 6.84
C TRP A 131 -1.95 -17.33 7.77
N HIS A 132 -3.20 -17.78 7.94
CA HIS A 132 -3.53 -18.84 8.89
C HIS A 132 -2.89 -20.18 8.51
N ASN A 133 -2.71 -20.42 7.21
CA ASN A 133 -2.02 -21.60 6.71
C ASN A 133 -0.49 -21.41 6.57
N GLY A 134 0.06 -20.29 7.07
CA GLY A 134 1.50 -20.07 7.15
C GLY A 134 2.17 -19.84 5.79
N TRP A 135 1.47 -19.31 4.80
CA TRP A 135 2.01 -18.95 3.49
C TRP A 135 2.57 -17.54 3.42
N LEU A 136 2.14 -16.65 4.29
CA LEU A 136 2.70 -15.30 4.35
C LEU A 136 3.98 -15.31 5.20
N ARG A 137 4.94 -14.50 4.77
CA ARG A 137 6.21 -14.28 5.45
C ARG A 137 6.40 -12.80 5.72
N PHE A 138 6.95 -12.45 6.87
CA PHE A 138 7.34 -11.09 7.23
C PHE A 138 8.82 -11.04 7.60
N ALA A 139 9.45 -9.91 7.30
CA ALA A 139 10.83 -9.68 7.68
C ALA A 139 11.16 -8.20 7.73
N PRO A 140 12.15 -7.80 8.55
CA PRO A 140 12.78 -6.50 8.43
C PRO A 140 13.22 -6.23 7.00
N ALA A 141 13.03 -4.99 6.57
CA ALA A 141 13.42 -4.56 5.26
C ALA A 141 14.10 -3.19 5.33
N GLN A 142 15.30 -3.08 4.77
CA GLN A 142 16.03 -1.82 4.66
C GLN A 142 15.66 -1.15 3.33
N VAL A 143 15.26 0.12 3.40
CA VAL A 143 14.90 0.91 2.23
C VAL A 143 16.10 1.76 1.83
N GLY A 144 16.64 1.49 0.66
CA GLY A 144 17.75 2.23 0.07
C GLY A 144 17.33 3.57 -0.55
N GLY A 145 18.22 4.11 -1.38
CA GLY A 145 18.00 5.33 -2.14
C GLY A 145 16.75 5.27 -3.01
N VAL A 146 16.07 6.40 -3.14
CA VAL A 146 14.92 6.51 -4.06
C VAL A 146 15.36 7.07 -5.40
N TRP A 147 14.63 6.75 -6.47
CA TRP A 147 14.85 7.36 -7.78
C TRP A 147 13.52 7.73 -8.42
N VAL A 148 13.55 8.73 -9.30
CA VAL A 148 12.39 9.10 -10.12
C VAL A 148 12.11 7.96 -11.11
N SER A 149 10.96 7.33 -10.96
CA SER A 149 10.45 6.29 -11.85
C SER A 149 9.66 6.88 -13.00
N SER A 150 8.84 7.89 -12.73
CA SER A 150 8.05 8.59 -13.74
C SER A 150 7.76 10.02 -13.32
N SER A 151 7.48 10.87 -14.30
CA SER A 151 7.06 12.25 -14.07
C SER A 151 5.87 12.59 -14.95
N THR A 152 4.92 13.34 -14.40
CA THR A 152 3.77 13.87 -15.14
C THR A 152 3.81 15.39 -15.11
N ARG A 153 3.77 16.00 -16.30
CA ARG A 153 3.74 17.46 -16.47
C ARG A 153 2.32 17.93 -16.70
N HIS A 154 1.83 18.83 -15.85
CA HIS A 154 0.56 19.53 -16.00
C HIS A 154 0.82 21.00 -16.33
N GLY A 155 0.09 21.57 -17.28
CA GLY A 155 0.20 22.99 -17.66
C GLY A 155 0.59 23.22 -19.12
N ASN A 156 0.73 24.50 -19.50
CA ASN A 156 0.98 24.91 -20.87
C ASN A 156 2.39 24.45 -21.30
N GLN A 157 2.47 23.59 -22.32
CA GLN A 157 3.73 22.94 -22.71
C GLN A 157 4.82 23.92 -23.20
N ARG A 158 4.41 25.15 -23.55
CA ARG A 158 5.28 26.19 -24.13
C ARG A 158 6.24 26.84 -23.14
N GLU A 159 5.90 26.91 -21.86
CA GLU A 159 6.75 27.56 -20.85
C GLU A 159 7.02 26.62 -19.68
N LEU A 160 8.30 26.51 -19.29
CA LEU A 160 8.71 25.71 -18.14
C LEU A 160 8.20 26.31 -16.82
N ARG A 161 8.01 27.63 -16.74
CA ARG A 161 7.62 28.35 -15.52
C ARG A 161 6.20 28.04 -15.02
N ASP A 162 5.29 27.71 -15.93
CA ASP A 162 3.88 27.41 -15.59
C ASP A 162 3.57 25.90 -15.60
N ALA A 163 4.62 25.07 -15.59
CA ALA A 163 4.51 23.62 -15.59
C ALA A 163 4.59 23.08 -14.16
N ASP A 164 3.52 22.41 -13.73
CA ASP A 164 3.49 21.60 -12.51
C ASP A 164 4.03 20.19 -12.83
N PHE A 165 5.06 19.77 -12.11
CA PHE A 165 5.68 18.45 -12.26
C PHE A 165 5.31 17.57 -11.07
N ARG A 166 4.71 16.43 -11.37
CA ARG A 166 4.44 15.38 -10.38
C ARG A 166 5.39 14.23 -10.60
N TYR A 167 6.32 14.05 -9.67
CA TYR A 167 7.30 12.98 -9.70
C TYR A 167 6.80 11.78 -8.90
N ARG A 168 7.04 10.59 -9.44
CA ARG A 168 6.83 9.31 -8.76
C ARG A 168 8.16 8.63 -8.56
N TYR A 169 8.31 8.04 -7.40
CA TYR A 169 9.55 7.44 -6.94
C TYR A 169 9.39 5.94 -6.80
N ARG A 170 10.51 5.23 -6.93
CA ARG A 170 10.66 3.86 -6.45
C ARG A 170 11.85 3.81 -5.50
N ALA A 171 11.90 2.77 -4.69
CA ALA A 171 13.03 2.45 -3.84
C ALA A 171 13.44 0.99 -4.04
N LEU A 172 14.71 0.71 -3.79
CA LEU A 172 15.22 -0.66 -3.72
C LEU A 172 15.22 -1.05 -2.26
N VAL A 173 14.65 -2.20 -1.97
CA VAL A 173 14.43 -2.70 -0.62
C VAL A 173 15.19 -4.00 -0.46
N GLU A 174 16.05 -4.06 0.54
CA GLU A 174 16.70 -5.29 0.97
C GLU A 174 15.85 -5.91 2.07
N VAL A 175 15.32 -7.10 1.81
CA VAL A 175 14.55 -7.88 2.79
C VAL A 175 15.53 -8.81 3.49
N HIS A 176 15.45 -8.88 4.82
CA HIS A 176 16.30 -9.72 5.66
C HIS A 176 15.48 -10.82 6.35
N PRO A 177 15.22 -11.95 5.67
CA PRO A 177 14.48 -13.06 6.26
C PRO A 177 15.08 -13.56 7.57
N MET A 178 14.20 -13.88 8.52
CA MET A 178 14.60 -14.37 9.85
C MET A 178 14.60 -15.91 9.93
N ASP A 179 14.41 -16.59 8.80
CA ASP A 179 14.38 -18.05 8.66
C ASP A 179 15.74 -18.64 8.25
N GLY A 180 16.77 -17.80 8.15
CA GLY A 180 18.14 -18.19 7.77
C GLY A 180 18.38 -18.21 6.26
N SER A 181 17.39 -17.83 5.44
CA SER A 181 17.62 -17.59 4.01
C SER A 181 18.43 -16.31 3.77
N GLU A 182 19.06 -16.23 2.61
CA GLU A 182 19.84 -15.05 2.23
C GLU A 182 18.94 -13.83 2.04
N PRO A 183 19.41 -12.62 2.38
CA PRO A 183 18.72 -11.38 2.03
C PRO A 183 18.47 -11.29 0.53
N PHE A 184 17.35 -10.67 0.16
CA PHE A 184 16.98 -10.49 -1.24
C PHE A 184 16.45 -9.10 -1.50
N TYR A 185 16.55 -8.69 -2.76
CA TYR A 185 16.20 -7.34 -3.19
C TYR A 185 14.87 -7.30 -3.92
N VAL A 186 14.03 -6.33 -3.57
CA VAL A 186 12.80 -6.03 -4.30
C VAL A 186 12.67 -4.55 -4.57
N ARG A 187 12.00 -4.20 -5.66
CA ARG A 187 11.65 -2.82 -5.96
C ARG A 187 10.28 -2.53 -5.39
N THR A 188 10.12 -1.36 -4.78
CA THR A 188 8.79 -0.90 -4.41
C THR A 188 7.96 -0.62 -5.67
N ASP A 189 6.64 -0.63 -5.49
CA ASP A 189 5.76 0.07 -6.41
C ASP A 189 6.02 1.58 -6.39
N GLU A 190 5.48 2.27 -7.39
CA GLU A 190 5.61 3.72 -7.48
C GLU A 190 4.90 4.40 -6.30
N PHE A 191 5.61 5.34 -5.66
CA PHE A 191 5.06 6.19 -4.63
C PHE A 191 5.40 7.66 -4.88
N ASP A 192 4.44 8.51 -4.58
CA ASP A 192 4.57 9.97 -4.55
C ASP A 192 5.17 10.43 -3.21
N VAL A 193 6.04 11.43 -3.33
CA VAL A 193 6.68 12.16 -2.24
C VAL A 193 6.70 13.61 -2.66
N ASP A 194 6.52 14.52 -1.70
CA ASP A 194 6.72 15.94 -1.98
C ASP A 194 8.17 16.17 -2.42
N ALA A 195 8.34 16.87 -3.52
CA ALA A 195 9.64 17.11 -4.13
C ALA A 195 9.74 18.54 -4.63
N ASP A 196 10.96 19.00 -4.83
CA ASP A 196 11.19 20.26 -5.53
C ASP A 196 10.88 20.13 -7.02
N ARG A 197 11.08 21.24 -7.75
CA ARG A 197 10.76 21.32 -9.17
C ARG A 197 11.65 20.41 -10.01
N GLU A 198 12.85 20.14 -9.53
CA GLU A 198 13.86 19.30 -10.15
C GLU A 198 13.65 17.80 -9.85
N GLY A 199 12.70 17.47 -8.97
CA GLY A 199 12.37 16.11 -8.60
C GLY A 199 13.22 15.56 -7.46
N LEU A 200 13.89 16.42 -6.68
CA LEU A 200 14.56 16.03 -5.44
C LEU A 200 13.52 15.89 -4.33
N PRO A 201 13.35 14.69 -3.75
CA PRO A 201 12.34 14.44 -2.74
C PRO A 201 12.72 15.08 -1.39
N TYR A 202 11.75 15.70 -0.72
CA TYR A 202 11.95 16.24 0.60
C TYR A 202 12.02 15.13 1.65
N GLY A 203 13.13 15.06 2.39
CA GLY A 203 13.29 14.12 3.50
C GLY A 203 13.59 12.67 3.09
N LEU A 204 13.91 12.43 1.81
CA LEU A 204 14.44 11.17 1.32
C LEU A 204 15.77 11.39 0.62
N LYS A 205 16.64 10.40 0.73
CA LYS A 205 17.91 10.31 0.02
C LYS A 205 17.66 9.71 -1.34
N MET A 206 18.01 10.46 -2.38
CA MET A 206 17.87 10.07 -3.76
C MET A 206 19.18 9.46 -4.26
N ALA A 207 19.10 8.40 -5.06
CA ALA A 207 20.24 7.82 -5.76
C ALA A 207 20.07 8.04 -7.27
N ASP A 208 21.19 8.24 -7.97
CA ASP A 208 21.20 8.52 -9.42
C ASP A 208 20.72 7.32 -10.26
N GLY A 209 20.77 6.11 -9.70
CA GLY A 209 20.30 4.88 -10.33
C GLY A 209 20.30 3.68 -9.38
N PRO A 210 19.74 2.53 -9.81
CA PRO A 210 19.49 1.38 -8.94
C PRO A 210 20.73 0.66 -8.40
N LEU A 211 21.94 1.07 -8.80
CA LEU A 211 23.20 0.41 -8.44
C LEU A 211 23.77 0.92 -7.11
N ASP A 212 23.55 2.18 -6.76
CA ASP A 212 24.20 2.82 -5.60
C ASP A 212 23.30 2.86 -4.35
N MET A 213 22.15 2.19 -4.39
CA MET A 213 21.05 2.46 -3.45
C MET A 213 21.25 1.97 -2.01
N PHE A 214 22.19 1.07 -1.77
CA PHE A 214 22.46 0.53 -0.43
C PHE A 214 23.71 1.10 0.23
N GLU A 215 24.35 2.10 -0.39
CA GLU A 215 25.39 2.82 0.32
C GLU A 215 24.79 3.51 1.55
N PRO A 216 25.52 3.57 2.68
CA PRO A 216 24.99 4.12 3.94
C PRO A 216 24.41 5.54 3.79
N GLU A 217 24.96 6.32 2.88
CA GLU A 217 24.50 7.66 2.53
C GLU A 217 23.11 7.70 1.90
N PHE A 218 22.66 6.64 1.23
CA PHE A 218 21.35 6.54 0.59
C PHE A 218 20.30 5.78 1.41
N SER A 219 20.66 5.23 2.58
CA SER A 219 19.70 4.55 3.47
C SER A 219 18.59 5.49 3.97
N ASN A 220 17.35 5.18 3.60
CA ASN A 220 16.13 5.90 3.96
C ASN A 220 15.40 5.31 5.19
N GLY A 221 15.98 4.26 5.79
CA GLY A 221 15.49 3.66 7.03
C GLY A 221 14.95 2.24 6.85
N TRP A 222 14.24 1.78 7.87
CA TRP A 222 13.76 0.40 8.02
C TRP A 222 12.23 0.33 7.99
N THR A 223 11.71 -0.79 7.50
CA THR A 223 10.29 -1.17 7.54
C THR A 223 10.16 -2.70 7.64
N VAL A 224 8.96 -3.23 7.43
CA VAL A 224 8.69 -4.65 7.34
C VAL A 224 8.11 -4.98 5.97
N ALA A 225 8.71 -5.95 5.29
CA ALA A 225 8.18 -6.51 4.05
C ALA A 225 7.31 -7.73 4.33
N ARG A 226 6.34 -7.99 3.45
CA ARG A 226 5.50 -9.19 3.40
C ARG A 226 5.62 -9.85 2.04
N TRP A 227 5.74 -11.18 1.99
CA TRP A 227 5.69 -11.95 0.74
C TRP A 227 5.01 -13.30 0.91
N VAL A 228 4.75 -14.00 -0.20
CA VAL A 228 4.29 -15.39 -0.23
C VAL A 228 5.52 -16.31 -0.17
N ALA A 229 5.51 -17.26 0.76
CA ALA A 229 6.57 -18.23 0.95
C ALA A 229 6.89 -18.96 -0.37
N GLY A 230 8.19 -19.05 -0.70
CA GLY A 230 8.67 -19.62 -1.96
C GLY A 230 8.57 -18.69 -3.18
N ILE A 231 8.08 -17.46 -3.03
CA ILE A 231 7.97 -16.47 -4.11
C ILE A 231 8.49 -15.10 -3.61
N PRO A 232 9.82 -14.89 -3.51
CA PRO A 232 10.40 -13.62 -3.04
C PRO A 232 9.96 -12.41 -3.87
N GLU A 233 9.70 -12.59 -5.16
CA GLU A 233 9.25 -11.53 -6.08
C GLU A 233 7.86 -11.00 -5.74
N SER A 234 7.09 -11.72 -4.91
CA SER A 234 5.80 -11.27 -4.39
C SER A 234 5.93 -10.28 -3.23
N ALA A 235 7.15 -9.96 -2.79
CA ALA A 235 7.34 -9.09 -1.64
C ALA A 235 6.85 -7.67 -1.88
N THR A 236 6.32 -7.09 -0.81
CA THR A 236 5.84 -5.71 -0.76
C THR A 236 6.10 -5.13 0.63
N ILE A 237 6.35 -3.82 0.69
CA ILE A 237 6.43 -3.05 1.94
C ILE A 237 5.10 -2.37 2.31
N THR A 238 4.05 -2.50 1.49
CA THR A 238 2.72 -1.98 1.80
C THR A 238 1.92 -3.02 2.59
N THR A 239 2.24 -3.12 3.87
CA THR A 239 1.76 -4.20 4.73
C THR A 239 0.58 -3.80 5.61
N ASP A 240 0.14 -2.54 5.54
CA ASP A 240 -0.85 -1.94 6.47
C ASP A 240 -0.47 -2.06 7.95
N LEU A 241 0.80 -2.35 8.26
CA LEU A 241 1.31 -2.47 9.62
C LEU A 241 1.43 -1.08 10.26
N ASN A 242 1.00 -0.98 11.51
CA ASN A 242 1.17 0.23 12.28
C ASN A 242 2.64 0.41 12.73
N VAL A 243 3.00 1.64 13.12
CA VAL A 243 4.37 1.99 13.50
C VAL A 243 4.89 1.14 14.66
N GLU A 244 4.03 0.76 15.61
CA GLU A 244 4.43 -0.05 16.76
C GLU A 244 4.67 -1.52 16.36
N GLN A 245 3.88 -2.07 15.44
CA GLN A 245 4.14 -3.39 14.84
C GLN A 245 5.48 -3.42 14.11
N ILE A 246 5.78 -2.39 13.30
CA ILE A 246 7.06 -2.29 12.60
C ILE A 246 8.21 -2.25 13.61
N LYS A 247 8.15 -1.37 14.61
CA LYS A 247 9.17 -1.29 15.68
C LYS A 247 9.34 -2.61 16.43
N ALA A 248 8.24 -3.31 16.73
CA ALA A 248 8.27 -4.58 17.44
C ALA A 248 9.03 -5.64 16.64
N VAL A 249 8.76 -5.75 15.33
CA VAL A 249 9.47 -6.67 14.43
C VAL A 249 10.96 -6.33 14.33
N LEU A 250 11.29 -5.04 14.13
CA LEU A 250 12.70 -4.61 14.06
C LEU A 250 13.45 -4.95 15.35
N ARG A 251 12.83 -4.74 16.52
CA ARG A 251 13.41 -5.12 17.82
C ARG A 251 13.58 -6.64 17.95
N ALA A 252 12.59 -7.42 17.53
CA ALA A 252 12.66 -8.88 17.54
C ALA A 252 13.79 -9.41 16.64
N ALA A 253 14.09 -8.69 15.55
CA ALA A 253 15.21 -8.97 14.67
C ALA A 253 16.56 -8.42 15.15
N GLY A 254 16.61 -7.72 16.29
CA GLY A 254 17.84 -7.15 16.83
C GLY A 254 18.30 -5.85 16.16
N ILE A 255 17.47 -5.25 15.30
CA ILE A 255 17.74 -3.98 14.64
C ILE A 255 17.43 -2.85 15.64
N ARG A 256 18.45 -2.04 15.94
CA ARG A 256 18.39 -0.91 16.88
C ARG A 256 18.93 0.33 16.21
#